data_AF-A0A378MVE0-F1
#
_entry.id   AF-A0A378MVE0-F1
#
_cell.length_a   1.000
_cell.length_b   1.000
_cell.length_c   1.000
_cell.angle_alpha   90.00
_cell.angle_beta   90.00
_cell.angle_gamma   90.00
#
_symmetry.space_group_name_H-M   'P 1'
#
loop_
_entity.id
_entity.type
_entity.pdbx_description
1 polymer ?
#
loop_
_entity_poly.entity_id
_entity_poly.type
_entity_poly.pdbx_seq_one_letter_code
_entity_poly.pdbx_strand_id
1 'polypeptide(L)'
;MEKLIPKLTACGIRVGLIKHSHHNVDIDKKGKDSYRLREAGANPTMVVCDERWALMTETKQAAETKQAVEFSQLIAKFDPETVDLVLVEGFKHETMPKIQLHRKEIEKTVAGVRPVDNRDRNRLSA
;
A
#
# COMPACT_ATOMS: atom_id res chain seq x y z
N MET A 1 -7.37 -7.05 1.10
CA MET A 1 -7.66 -5.60 1.08
C MET A 1 -9.06 -5.30 0.57
N GLU A 2 -9.45 -5.84 -0.58
CA GLU A 2 -10.76 -5.59 -1.22
C GLU A 2 -12.00 -5.81 -0.33
N LYS A 3 -11.97 -6.75 0.62
CA LYS A 3 -13.08 -6.95 1.58
C LYS A 3 -13.02 -6.07 2.83
N LEU A 4 -11.84 -5.52 3.14
CA LEU A 4 -11.60 -4.74 4.36
C LEU A 4 -11.89 -3.25 4.13
N ILE A 5 -11.37 -2.70 3.04
CA ILE A 5 -11.52 -1.27 2.72
C ILE A 5 -12.99 -0.84 2.70
N PRO A 6 -13.93 -1.54 2.01
CA PRO A 6 -15.34 -1.15 2.03
C PRO A 6 -15.96 -1.11 3.43
N LYS A 7 -15.54 -2.01 4.33
CA LYS A 7 -16.04 -2.03 5.71
C LYS A 7 -15.53 -0.85 6.53
N LEU A 8 -14.26 -0.49 6.36
CA LEU A 8 -13.67 0.68 7.04
C LEU A 8 -14.29 1.98 6.52
N THR A 9 -14.45 2.11 5.20
CA THR A 9 -15.11 3.27 4.59
C THR A 9 -16.58 3.37 5.01
N ALA A 10 -17.29 2.26 5.13
CA ALA A 10 -18.67 2.26 5.67
C ALA A 10 -18.74 2.72 7.14
N CYS A 11 -17.66 2.60 7.90
CA CYS A 11 -17.53 3.17 9.24
C CYS A 11 -17.09 4.65 9.25
N GLY A 12 -17.01 5.31 8.09
CA GLY A 12 -16.59 6.72 7.97
C GLY A 12 -15.07 6.94 8.02
N ILE A 13 -14.26 5.88 7.98
CA ILE A 13 -12.79 6.00 7.99
C ILE A 13 -12.30 6.25 6.56
N ARG A 14 -11.54 7.33 6.35
CA ARG A 14 -10.92 7.68 5.07
C ARG A 14 -9.59 6.94 4.94
N VAL A 15 -9.57 5.93 4.07
CA VAL A 15 -8.46 4.98 3.97
C VAL A 15 -7.51 5.35 2.83
N GLY A 16 -6.24 5.56 3.16
CA GLY A 16 -5.12 5.56 2.21
C GLY A 16 -4.56 4.14 2.04
N LEU A 17 -3.90 3.88 0.91
CA LEU A 17 -3.29 2.58 0.61
C LEU A 17 -1.91 2.75 -0.02
N ILE A 18 -0.91 2.09 0.58
CA ILE A 18 0.39 1.84 -0.05
C ILE A 18 0.46 0.35 -0.38
N LYS A 19 0.70 0.00 -1.64
CA LYS A 19 0.93 -1.38 -2.08
C LYS A 19 2.29 -1.48 -2.75
N HIS A 20 3.17 -2.31 -2.20
CA HIS A 20 4.44 -2.64 -2.85
C HIS A 20 4.23 -3.79 -3.85
N SER A 21 4.58 -3.55 -5.11
CA SER A 21 4.53 -4.55 -6.19
C SER A 21 5.95 -4.98 -6.58
N HIS A 22 6.13 -6.27 -6.86
CA HIS A 22 7.36 -6.79 -7.48
C HIS A 22 7.35 -6.68 -9.01
N HIS A 23 6.25 -6.19 -9.59
CA HIS A 23 6.09 -5.93 -11.01
C HIS A 23 5.93 -4.42 -11.25
N ASN A 24 6.43 -3.95 -12.40
CA ASN A 24 6.20 -2.58 -12.86
C ASN A 24 4.69 -2.28 -12.94
N VAL A 25 4.33 -1.04 -12.62
CA VAL A 25 2.96 -0.56 -12.62
C VAL A 25 2.89 0.69 -13.48
N ASP A 26 2.18 0.59 -14.60
CA ASP A 26 1.81 1.75 -15.41
C ASP A 26 0.36 2.14 -15.08
N ILE A 27 0.15 3.42 -14.75
CA ILE A 27 -1.18 4.00 -14.49
C ILE A 27 -1.74 4.65 -15.76
N ASP A 28 -0.86 5.10 -16.66
CA ASP A 28 -1.23 5.50 -18.01
C ASP A 28 -1.30 4.29 -18.94
N LYS A 29 -1.73 4.54 -20.19
CA LYS A 29 -1.90 3.48 -21.21
C LYS A 29 -0.78 3.55 -22.22
N LYS A 30 -0.09 2.43 -22.43
CA LYS A 30 0.96 2.30 -23.46
C LYS A 30 0.47 2.80 -24.82
N GLY A 31 1.29 3.64 -25.45
CA GLY A 31 1.01 4.22 -26.77
C GLY A 31 0.09 5.44 -26.77
N LYS A 32 -0.46 5.86 -25.61
CA LYS A 32 -1.12 7.17 -25.45
C LYS A 32 -0.11 8.27 -25.12
N ASP A 33 -0.57 9.52 -25.22
CA ASP A 33 0.31 10.69 -25.11
C ASP A 33 1.02 10.77 -23.77
N SER A 34 0.31 10.58 -22.65
CA SER A 34 0.94 10.63 -21.31
C SER A 34 2.06 9.58 -21.14
N TYR A 35 1.87 8.37 -21.66
CA TYR A 35 2.90 7.33 -21.67
C TYR A 35 4.09 7.75 -22.54
N ARG A 36 3.84 8.25 -23.75
CA ARG A 36 4.93 8.68 -24.67
C ARG A 36 5.73 9.85 -24.10
N LEU A 37 5.08 10.82 -23.45
CA LEU A 37 5.74 11.96 -22.82
C LEU A 37 6.57 11.55 -21.61
N ARG A 38 6.08 10.60 -20.82
CA ARG A 38 6.83 10.01 -19.70
C ARG A 38 8.07 9.28 -20.18
N GLU A 39 7.95 8.41 -21.18
CA GLU A 39 9.07 7.70 -21.81
C GLU A 39 10.07 8.66 -22.49
N ALA A 40 9.61 9.82 -22.95
CA ALA A 40 10.46 10.89 -23.48
C ALA A 40 11.25 11.65 -22.39
N GLY A 41 11.00 11.37 -21.11
CA GLY A 41 11.77 11.88 -19.97
C GLY A 41 11.01 12.79 -19.01
N ALA A 42 9.70 13.00 -19.19
CA ALA A 42 8.91 13.78 -18.24
C ALA A 42 8.82 13.06 -16.88
N ASN A 43 9.39 13.67 -15.83
CA ASN A 43 9.38 13.10 -14.48
C ASN A 43 9.39 14.22 -13.41
N PRO A 44 8.37 14.32 -12.54
CA PRO A 44 7.17 13.47 -12.50
C PRO A 44 6.18 13.80 -13.62
N THR A 45 5.31 12.85 -13.93
CA THR A 45 4.20 13.02 -14.88
C THR A 45 2.86 12.94 -14.15
N MET A 46 1.98 13.93 -14.35
CA MET A 46 0.64 13.98 -13.77
C MET A 46 -0.43 13.88 -14.86
N VAL A 47 -1.40 13.00 -14.67
CA VAL A 47 -2.58 12.83 -15.53
C VAL A 47 -3.82 13.20 -14.74
N VAL A 48 -4.67 14.06 -15.29
CA VAL A 48 -5.86 14.60 -14.62
C VAL A 48 -7.09 14.38 -15.50
N CYS A 49 -8.20 13.99 -14.89
CA CYS A 49 -9.55 14.08 -15.46
C CYS A 49 -10.55 14.54 -14.40
N ASP A 50 -11.81 14.74 -14.79
CA ASP A 50 -12.86 15.30 -13.93
C ASP A 50 -13.10 14.48 -12.65
N GLU A 51 -12.87 13.16 -12.71
CA GLU A 51 -13.13 12.27 -11.58
C GLU A 51 -11.92 12.06 -10.65
N ARG A 52 -10.70 12.21 -11.18
CA ARG A 52 -9.47 11.82 -10.48
C ARG A 52 -8.21 12.32 -11.18
N TRP A 53 -7.11 12.25 -10.46
CA TRP A 53 -5.76 12.44 -11.01
C TRP A 53 -4.83 11.33 -10.55
N ALA A 54 -3.72 11.17 -11.26
CA ALA A 54 -2.64 10.26 -10.92
C ALA A 54 -1.30 10.94 -11.15
N LEU A 55 -0.35 10.71 -10.23
CA LEU A 55 1.03 11.19 -10.31
C LEU A 55 1.97 10.00 -10.39
N MET A 56 2.78 9.94 -11.45
CA MET A 56 3.84 8.96 -11.62
C MET A 56 5.19 9.63 -11.39
N THR A 57 6.04 9.01 -10.57
CA THR A 57 7.44 9.44 -10.38
C THR A 57 8.34 8.28 -10.73
N GLU A 58 9.17 8.46 -11.76
CA GLU A 58 10.23 7.52 -12.09
C GLU A 58 11.32 7.62 -11.03
N THR A 59 11.56 6.51 -10.35
CA THR A 59 12.64 6.40 -9.36
C THR A 59 13.86 5.85 -10.08
N LYS A 60 15.01 6.52 -9.98
CA LYS A 60 16.27 5.97 -10.52
C LYS A 60 16.41 4.53 -10.02
N GLN A 61 16.85 3.61 -10.87
CA GLN A 61 17.19 2.25 -10.45
C GLN A 61 18.22 2.37 -9.31
N ALA A 62 17.73 2.27 -8.08
CA ALA A 62 18.61 1.98 -6.96
C ALA A 62 19.23 0.62 -7.26
N ALA A 63 20.50 0.44 -6.90
CA ALA A 63 21.14 -0.87 -6.94
C ALA A 63 20.16 -1.90 -6.37
N GLU A 64 20.05 -3.07 -7.02
CA GLU A 64 19.00 -4.11 -6.93
C GLU A 64 18.53 -4.49 -5.50
N THR A 65 19.22 -4.02 -4.47
CA THR A 65 19.05 -4.32 -3.05
C THR A 65 18.41 -3.19 -2.22
N LYS A 66 18.23 -1.97 -2.75
CA LYS A 66 17.59 -0.86 -2.01
C LYS A 66 16.33 -0.36 -2.70
N GLN A 67 15.25 -0.22 -1.93
CA GLN A 67 14.07 0.53 -2.38
C GLN A 67 14.54 1.95 -2.74
N ALA A 68 14.27 2.41 -3.95
CA ALA A 68 14.73 3.72 -4.41
C ALA A 68 14.07 4.91 -3.69
N VAL A 69 13.00 4.64 -2.93
CA VAL A 69 12.22 5.63 -2.19
C VAL A 69 12.05 5.15 -0.75
N GLU A 70 12.38 6.02 0.20
CA GLU A 70 12.20 5.75 1.63
C GLU A 70 10.71 5.68 1.97
N PHE A 71 10.33 4.74 2.83
CA PHE A 71 8.93 4.55 3.19
C PHE A 71 8.28 5.81 3.80
N SER A 72 9.05 6.59 4.57
CA SER A 72 8.62 7.88 5.14
C SER A 72 8.24 8.90 4.07
N GLN A 73 8.92 8.90 2.92
CA GLN A 73 8.61 9.80 1.80
C GLN A 73 7.28 9.44 1.13
N LEU A 74 6.91 8.16 1.12
CA LEU A 74 5.62 7.69 0.61
C LEU A 74 4.48 8.06 1.58
N ILE A 75 4.69 7.88 2.89
CA ILE A 75 3.71 8.26 3.90
C ILE A 75 3.44 9.76 3.87
N ALA A 76 4.47 10.59 3.69
CA ALA A 76 4.34 12.04 3.58
C ALA A 76 3.53 12.51 2.34
N LYS A 77 3.14 11.62 1.41
CA LYS A 77 2.24 11.95 0.30
C LYS A 77 0.76 11.92 0.68
N PHE A 78 0.42 11.32 1.82
CA PHE A 78 -0.95 11.31 2.32
C PHE A 78 -1.18 12.56 3.17
N ASP A 79 -2.19 13.34 2.78
CA ASP A 79 -2.64 14.48 3.56
C ASP A 79 -3.44 13.99 4.79
N PRO A 80 -2.96 14.24 6.02
CA PRO A 80 -3.65 13.80 7.24
C PRO A 80 -5.05 14.42 7.38
N GLU A 81 -5.32 15.56 6.72
CA GLU A 81 -6.64 16.18 6.74
C GLU A 81 -7.65 15.44 5.84
N THR A 82 -7.19 14.55 4.96
CA THR A 82 -8.06 13.77 4.04
C THR A 82 -7.99 12.26 4.26
N VAL A 83 -7.04 11.78 5.07
CA VAL A 83 -6.78 10.35 5.31
C VAL A 83 -6.57 10.08 6.79
N ASP A 84 -7.40 9.20 7.35
CA ASP A 84 -7.37 8.84 8.78
C ASP A 84 -6.49 7.61 9.04
N LEU A 85 -6.37 6.73 8.05
CA LEU A 85 -5.65 5.46 8.17
C LEU A 85 -4.98 5.09 6.85
N VAL A 86 -3.66 4.88 6.87
CA VAL A 86 -2.92 4.32 5.75
C VAL A 86 -2.72 2.82 5.97
N LEU A 87 -3.29 2.01 5.08
CA LEU A 87 -3.04 0.57 5.04
C LEU A 87 -1.83 0.29 4.14
N VAL A 88 -0.97 -0.62 4.58
CA VAL A 88 0.24 -0.99 3.85
C VAL A 88 0.19 -2.48 3.50
N GLU A 89 0.26 -2.80 2.22
CA GLU A 89 0.41 -4.16 1.72
C GLU A 89 1.81 -4.33 1.12
N GLY A 90 2.67 -5.11 1.79
CA GLY A 90 4.07 -5.27 1.41
C GLY A 90 5.02 -4.75 2.50
N PHE A 91 6.15 -4.15 2.11
CA PHE A 91 7.12 -3.52 3.02
C PHE A 91 7.49 -4.39 4.25
N LYS A 92 7.83 -5.66 4.01
CA LYS A 92 8.06 -6.65 5.08
C LYS A 92 9.14 -6.25 6.08
N HIS A 93 10.13 -5.49 5.64
CA HIS A 93 11.28 -5.07 6.45
C HIS A 93 11.07 -3.76 7.21
N GLU A 94 10.01 -3.00 6.91
CA GLU A 94 9.74 -1.73 7.56
C GLU A 94 9.23 -1.91 8.99
N THR A 95 9.60 -1.01 9.89
CA THR A 95 9.21 -1.09 11.30
C THR A 95 7.87 -0.37 11.50
N MET A 96 6.78 -1.13 11.54
CA MET A 96 5.42 -0.61 11.74
C MET A 96 4.52 -1.70 12.39
N PRO A 97 3.37 -1.34 12.98
CA PRO A 97 2.37 -2.32 13.40
C PRO A 97 1.91 -3.18 12.20
N LYS A 98 1.93 -4.51 12.36
CA LYS A 98 1.63 -5.46 11.28
C LYS A 98 0.57 -6.47 11.70
N ILE A 99 -0.36 -6.74 10.79
CA ILE A 99 -1.27 -7.89 10.88
C ILE A 99 -0.76 -8.95 9.91
N GLN A 100 -0.41 -10.12 10.45
CA GLN A 100 0.00 -11.24 9.61
C GLN A 100 -1.17 -12.18 9.35
N LEU A 101 -1.44 -12.44 8.07
CA LEU A 101 -2.43 -13.42 7.65
C LEU A 101 -1.73 -14.77 7.47
N HIS A 102 -2.06 -15.73 8.33
CA HIS A 102 -1.63 -17.11 8.19
C HIS A 102 -2.78 -17.94 7.60
N ARG A 103 -2.50 -18.68 6.52
CA ARG A 103 -3.44 -19.63 5.93
C ARG A 103 -3.04 -21.02 6.39
N LYS A 104 -3.97 -21.76 6.99
CA LYS A 104 -3.73 -23.11 7.55
C LYS A 104 -3.12 -24.08 6.53
N GLU A 105 -3.49 -23.94 5.26
CA GLU A 105 -2.99 -24.76 4.16
C GLU A 105 -1.48 -24.57 3.87
N ILE A 106 -0.85 -23.53 4.43
CA ILE A 106 0.56 -23.20 4.20
C ILE A 106 1.34 -23.52 5.48
N GLU A 107 2.05 -24.66 5.48
CA GLU A 107 2.96 -25.10 6.55
C GLU A 107 4.23 -24.25 6.66
N LYS A 108 4.10 -22.92 6.70
CA LYS A 108 5.18 -22.03 7.13
C LYS A 108 4.87 -21.52 8.53
N THR A 109 5.71 -21.94 9.48
CA THR A 109 5.72 -21.41 10.84
C THR A 109 5.82 -19.90 10.79
N VAL A 110 4.86 -19.24 11.44
CA VAL A 110 4.87 -17.79 11.55
C VAL A 110 5.90 -17.40 12.61
N ALA A 111 7.04 -16.86 12.18
CA ALA A 111 8.05 -16.34 13.09
C ALA A 111 7.46 -15.18 13.92
N GLY A 112 7.53 -15.29 15.25
CA GLY A 112 7.20 -14.19 16.17
C GLY A 112 5.73 -14.07 16.61
N VAL A 113 4.83 -14.98 16.23
CA VAL A 113 3.45 -14.97 16.73
C VAL A 113 3.31 -15.94 17.90
N ARG A 114 3.03 -15.41 19.10
CA ARG A 114 2.40 -16.22 20.17
C ARG A 114 0.95 -16.44 19.74
N PRO A 115 0.44 -17.69 19.70
CA PRO A 115 -0.96 -17.92 19.39
C PRO A 115 -1.84 -17.19 20.41
N VAL A 116 -2.81 -16.41 19.92
CA VAL A 116 -3.85 -15.84 20.78
C VAL A 116 -4.72 -17.01 21.23
N ASP A 117 -4.70 -17.31 22.52
CA ASP A 117 -5.51 -18.38 23.10
C ASP A 117 -6.99 -18.04 22.93
N ASN A 118 -7.77 -18.94 22.31
CA ASN A 118 -9.20 -18.77 22.10
C ASN A 118 -10.01 -18.71 23.42
N ARG A 119 -9.38 -18.93 24.58
CA ARG A 119 -9.99 -18.79 25.91
C ARG A 119 -10.32 -17.35 26.31
N ASP A 120 -9.78 -16.33 25.64
CA ASP A 120 -10.06 -14.91 25.97
C ASP A 120 -11.34 -14.35 25.33
N ARG A 121 -12.03 -15.11 24.44
CA ARG A 121 -13.27 -14.63 23.81
C ARG A 121 -14.50 -14.62 24.73
N ASN A 122 -14.48 -15.34 25.85
CA ASN A 122 -15.63 -15.45 26.76
C ASN A 122 -15.62 -14.45 27.93
N ARG A 123 -14.78 -13.41 27.91
CA ARG A 123 -14.71 -12.42 28.99
C ARG A 123 -15.23 -11.01 28.66
N LEU A 124 -15.83 -10.81 27.48
CA LEU A 124 -16.45 -9.54 27.07
C LEU A 124 -17.97 -9.65 26.82
N SER A 125 -18.61 -10.67 27.40
CA SER A 125 -20.08 -10.73 27.54
C SER A 125 -20.44 -11.00 29.00
N ALA A 126 -20.26 -9.98 29.84
CA ALA A 126 -20.85 -9.84 31.17
C ALA A 126 -21.01 -8.34 31.45
#